data_AF-A0AAU6ED66-F1
#
_entry.id   AF-A0AAU6ED66-F1
#
_cell.length_a   1.000
_cell.length_b   1.000
_cell.length_c   1.000
_cell.angle_alpha   90.00
_cell.angle_beta   90.00
_cell.angle_gamma   90.00
#
_symmetry.space_group_name_H-M   'P 1'
#
loop_
_entity.id
_entity.type
_entity.pdbx_description
1 polymer ?
#
loop_
_entity_poly.entity_id
_entity_poly.type
_entity_poly.pdbx_seq_one_letter_code
_entity_poly.pdbx_strand_id
1 'polypeptide(L)'
;MAPNERLRSALLSAGISVRQLAEAVGVDPKTAERWVNTGRTPHPGIAHRAAIVLREDLAHLWPAIEQGRRRHRGSGELVAAYPTRASAPLDMWRTLFERAEQRIGILVYAANFLHESWPDFNDLLASKAREGCRVRILLGDADSLVIRGRGAEELFGHGIESRCRVALMHYRPLTESSNVELVANWVTPTTDEVGRRWITMGGHVREEAGNADSEVSSSDG
;
A
#
# COMPACT_ATOMS: atom_id res chain seq x y z
N MET A 1 23.35 -16.88 -13.08
CA MET A 1 22.06 -16.30 -13.52
C MET A 1 22.22 -15.89 -14.98
N ALA A 2 21.18 -16.04 -15.79
CA ALA A 2 21.23 -15.76 -17.22
C ALA A 2 21.14 -14.25 -17.51
N PRO A 3 21.72 -13.77 -18.62
CA PRO A 3 21.56 -12.38 -19.08
C PRO A 3 20.08 -11.98 -19.28
N ASN A 4 19.75 -10.70 -19.05
CA ASN A 4 18.42 -10.17 -19.32
C ASN A 4 18.30 -9.75 -20.79
N GLU A 5 17.91 -10.70 -21.64
CA GLU A 5 17.79 -10.46 -23.08
C GLU A 5 16.68 -9.44 -23.42
N ARG A 6 15.63 -9.36 -22.58
CA ARG A 6 14.54 -8.40 -22.76
C ARG A 6 15.03 -6.97 -22.56
N LEU A 7 15.80 -6.74 -21.50
CA LEU A 7 16.43 -5.44 -21.25
C LEU A 7 17.43 -5.07 -22.34
N ARG A 8 18.21 -6.05 -22.84
CA ARG A 8 19.12 -5.81 -23.96
C ARG A 8 18.38 -5.38 -25.23
N SER A 9 17.29 -6.06 -25.57
CA SER A 9 16.44 -5.72 -26.71
C SER A 9 15.79 -4.34 -26.56
N ALA A 10 15.33 -4.00 -25.35
CA ALA A 10 14.73 -2.69 -25.07
C ALA A 10 15.75 -1.54 -25.21
N LEU A 11 16.97 -1.73 -24.72
CA LEU A 11 18.07 -0.75 -24.89
C LEU A 11 18.39 -0.50 -26.37
N LEU A 12 18.45 -1.57 -27.17
CA LEU A 12 18.67 -1.48 -28.62
C LEU A 12 17.53 -0.75 -29.32
N SER A 13 16.28 -1.07 -28.96
CA SER A 13 15.09 -0.47 -29.57
C SER A 13 14.95 1.01 -29.22
N ALA A 14 15.31 1.39 -27.98
CA ALA A 14 15.33 2.77 -27.52
C ALA A 14 16.55 3.56 -28.03
N GLY A 15 17.55 2.90 -28.62
CA GLY A 15 18.77 3.53 -29.13
C GLY A 15 19.66 4.12 -28.03
N ILE A 16 19.57 3.62 -26.79
CA ILE A 16 20.35 4.13 -25.65
C ILE A 16 21.31 3.07 -25.12
N SER A 17 22.48 3.51 -24.67
CA SER A 17 23.48 2.66 -24.02
C SER A 17 23.12 2.36 -22.57
N VAL A 18 23.68 1.28 -22.02
CA VAL A 18 23.56 0.93 -20.60
C VAL A 18 24.01 2.08 -19.68
N ARG A 19 25.05 2.81 -20.08
CA ARG A 19 25.57 3.96 -19.34
C ARG A 19 24.57 5.13 -19.33
N GLN A 20 23.95 5.42 -20.46
CA GLN A 20 22.92 6.45 -20.55
C GLN A 20 21.68 6.08 -19.74
N LEU A 21 21.29 4.80 -19.73
CA LEU A 21 20.22 4.32 -18.85
C LEU A 21 20.60 4.51 -17.37
N ALA A 22 21.83 4.17 -16.98
CA ALA A 22 22.32 4.31 -15.61
C ALA A 22 22.28 5.77 -15.14
N GLU A 23 22.72 6.70 -15.98
CA GLU A 23 22.67 8.14 -15.75
C GLU A 23 21.23 8.64 -15.60
N ALA A 24 20.34 8.25 -16.52
CA ALA A 24 18.94 8.66 -16.50
C ALA A 24 18.19 8.20 -15.23
N VAL A 25 18.55 7.05 -14.67
CA VAL A 25 17.91 6.51 -13.45
C VAL A 25 18.71 6.78 -12.17
N GLY A 26 19.87 7.44 -12.28
CA GLY A 26 20.71 7.84 -11.15
C GLY A 26 21.37 6.67 -10.42
N VAL A 27 21.92 5.69 -11.14
CA VAL A 27 22.67 4.56 -10.56
C VAL A 27 24.08 4.46 -11.13
N ASP A 28 24.95 3.74 -10.42
CA ASP A 28 26.29 3.42 -10.92
C ASP A 28 26.23 2.56 -12.21
N PRO A 29 27.02 2.86 -13.25
CA PRO A 29 27.01 2.11 -14.51
C PRO A 29 27.25 0.60 -14.35
N LYS A 30 28.10 0.16 -13.42
CA LYS A 30 28.33 -1.27 -13.16
C LYS A 30 27.08 -1.95 -12.58
N THR A 31 26.23 -1.18 -11.89
CA THR A 31 24.95 -1.69 -11.40
C THR A 31 23.99 -1.96 -12.56
N ALA A 32 23.90 -1.04 -13.52
CA ALA A 32 23.08 -1.21 -14.71
C ALA A 32 23.61 -2.34 -15.62
N GLU A 33 24.93 -2.47 -15.78
CA GLU A 33 25.56 -3.58 -16.50
C GLU A 33 25.19 -4.94 -15.91
N ARG A 34 25.11 -5.04 -14.57
CA ARG A 34 24.65 -6.26 -13.89
C ARG A 34 23.19 -6.59 -14.21
N TRP A 35 22.32 -5.61 -14.45
CA TRP A 35 20.93 -5.90 -14.85
C TRP A 35 20.88 -6.60 -16.22
N VAL A 36 21.75 -6.20 -17.14
CA VAL A 36 21.83 -6.77 -18.49
C VAL A 36 22.58 -8.11 -18.50
N ASN A 37 23.78 -8.16 -17.90
CA ASN A 37 24.69 -9.28 -18.07
C ASN A 37 24.38 -10.46 -17.15
N THR A 38 23.90 -10.21 -15.94
CA THR A 38 23.64 -11.27 -14.95
C THR A 38 22.16 -11.45 -14.65
N GLY A 39 21.29 -10.66 -15.29
CA GLY A 39 19.85 -10.71 -15.04
C GLY A 39 19.46 -10.25 -13.65
N ARG A 40 20.30 -9.44 -12.99
CA ARG A 40 20.01 -8.94 -11.64
C ARG A 40 18.78 -8.03 -11.67
N THR A 41 17.84 -8.28 -10.78
CA THR A 41 16.66 -7.45 -10.62
C THR A 41 16.98 -6.18 -9.81
N PRO A 42 16.67 -4.97 -10.34
CA PRO A 42 16.80 -3.72 -9.59
C PRO A 42 15.78 -3.62 -8.45
N HIS A 43 15.97 -2.64 -7.56
CA HIS A 43 14.92 -2.24 -6.64
C HIS A 43 13.69 -1.72 -7.42
N PRO A 44 12.43 -1.99 -6.99
CA PRO A 44 11.22 -1.66 -7.76
C PRO A 44 11.15 -0.19 -8.24
N GLY A 45 11.45 0.78 -7.39
CA GLY A 45 11.45 2.20 -7.78
C GLY A 45 12.50 2.57 -8.85
N ILE A 46 13.65 1.90 -8.85
CA ILE A 46 14.68 2.08 -9.88
C ILE A 46 14.24 1.38 -11.17
N ALA A 47 13.70 0.17 -11.07
CA ALA A 47 13.20 -0.59 -12.21
C ALA A 47 12.06 0.15 -12.92
N HIS A 48 11.16 0.79 -12.17
CA HIS A 48 10.07 1.61 -12.71
C HIS A 48 10.59 2.83 -13.49
N ARG A 49 11.57 3.55 -12.94
CA ARG A 49 12.21 4.67 -13.66
C ARG A 49 12.92 4.20 -14.93
N ALA A 50 13.58 3.05 -14.89
CA ALA A 50 14.21 2.46 -16.07
C ALA A 50 13.17 2.07 -17.15
N ALA A 51 12.03 1.48 -16.74
CA ALA A 51 10.94 1.14 -17.64
C ALA A 51 10.35 2.38 -18.34
N ILE A 52 10.19 3.50 -17.62
CA ILE A 52 9.75 4.78 -18.19
C ILE A 52 10.75 5.29 -19.24
N VAL A 53 12.05 5.30 -18.92
CA VAL A 53 13.10 5.74 -19.84
C VAL A 53 13.11 4.91 -21.11
N LEU A 54 12.92 3.59 -20.97
CA LEU A 54 12.89 2.64 -22.09
C LEU A 54 11.54 2.59 -22.82
N ARG A 55 10.50 3.24 -22.27
CA ARG A 55 9.11 3.16 -22.75
C ARG A 55 8.59 1.72 -22.89
N GLU A 56 8.98 0.88 -21.94
CA GLU A 56 8.65 -0.54 -21.91
C GLU A 56 7.89 -0.90 -20.63
N ASP A 57 7.17 -2.02 -20.67
CA ASP A 57 6.49 -2.52 -19.47
C ASP A 57 7.51 -3.08 -18.46
N LEU A 58 7.39 -2.65 -17.21
CA LEU A 58 8.16 -3.17 -16.07
C LEU A 58 8.06 -4.70 -15.96
N ALA A 59 6.86 -5.27 -16.17
CA ALA A 59 6.62 -6.71 -16.09
C ALA A 59 7.28 -7.47 -17.25
N HIS A 60 7.44 -6.81 -18.39
CA HIS A 60 8.19 -7.33 -19.52
C HIS A 60 9.70 -7.34 -19.21
N LEU A 61 10.26 -6.22 -18.76
CA LEU A 61 11.70 -6.09 -18.48
C LEU A 61 12.17 -6.96 -17.30
N TRP A 62 11.38 -7.04 -16.22
CA TRP A 62 11.70 -7.82 -15.03
C TRP A 62 10.50 -8.61 -14.49
N PRO A 63 10.20 -9.79 -15.07
CA PRO A 63 9.08 -10.63 -14.64
C PRO A 63 9.12 -11.03 -13.15
N ALA A 64 10.32 -11.10 -12.55
CA ALA A 64 10.49 -11.42 -11.14
C ALA A 64 9.88 -10.38 -10.18
N ILE A 65 9.81 -9.10 -10.59
CA ILE A 65 9.18 -8.04 -9.80
C ILE A 65 7.66 -8.30 -9.73
N GLU A 66 7.05 -8.64 -10.87
CA GLU A 66 5.63 -8.96 -10.94
C GLU A 66 5.29 -10.28 -10.24
N GLN A 67 6.13 -11.29 -10.35
CA GLN A 67 5.97 -12.54 -9.59
C GLN A 67 6.07 -12.29 -8.07
N GLY A 68 6.97 -11.41 -7.63
CA GLY A 68 7.04 -10.95 -6.25
C GLY A 68 5.75 -10.27 -5.80
N ARG A 69 5.18 -9.40 -6.63
CA ARG A 69 3.87 -8.75 -6.38
C ARG A 69 2.73 -9.75 -6.29
N ARG A 70 2.66 -10.72 -7.20
CA ARG A 70 1.61 -11.77 -7.20
C ARG A 70 1.72 -12.68 -5.98
N ARG A 71 2.94 -13.08 -5.60
CA ARG A 71 3.17 -13.84 -4.36
C ARG A 71 2.77 -13.07 -3.12
N HIS A 72 3.00 -11.77 -3.09
CA HIS A 72 2.54 -10.91 -1.99
C HIS A 72 1.00 -10.76 -1.97
N ARG A 73 0.35 -10.70 -3.14
CA ARG A 73 -1.11 -10.72 -3.26
C ARG A 73 -1.72 -12.06 -2.84
N GLY A 74 -0.99 -13.17 -2.99
CA GLY A 74 -1.45 -14.53 -2.65
C GLY A 74 -1.46 -14.89 -1.17
N SER A 75 -1.12 -13.98 -0.25
CA SER A 75 -1.17 -14.24 1.20
C SER A 75 -2.44 -13.71 1.89
N GLY A 76 -3.37 -13.11 1.15
CA GLY A 76 -4.68 -12.69 1.63
C GLY A 76 -5.70 -12.89 0.54
N GLU A 77 -6.74 -13.68 0.80
CA GLU A 77 -7.82 -13.91 -0.15
C GLU A 77 -8.52 -12.58 -0.44
N LEU A 78 -8.50 -12.14 -1.70
CA LEU A 78 -9.12 -10.89 -2.11
C LEU A 78 -10.64 -11.08 -2.10
N VAL A 79 -11.29 -10.62 -1.03
CA VAL A 79 -12.75 -10.76 -0.86
C VAL A 79 -13.55 -9.84 -1.79
N ALA A 80 -13.07 -8.62 -2.04
CA ALA A 80 -13.74 -7.66 -2.93
C ALA A 80 -12.78 -6.59 -3.46
N ALA A 81 -13.07 -6.06 -4.64
CA ALA A 81 -12.38 -4.90 -5.22
C ALA A 81 -13.40 -3.88 -5.72
N TYR A 82 -13.24 -2.63 -5.32
CA TYR A 82 -14.14 -1.54 -5.68
C TYR A 82 -13.40 -0.53 -6.58
N PRO A 83 -13.98 -0.11 -7.72
CA PRO A 83 -13.32 0.79 -8.66
C PRO A 83 -13.06 2.19 -8.07
N THR A 84 -13.85 2.60 -7.09
CA THR A 84 -13.63 3.82 -6.31
C THR A 84 -13.91 3.57 -4.84
N ARG A 85 -13.34 4.41 -3.96
CA ARG A 85 -13.69 4.39 -2.52
C ARG A 85 -15.20 4.57 -2.30
N ALA A 86 -15.84 5.44 -3.08
CA ALA A 86 -17.26 5.73 -2.95
C ALA A 86 -18.16 4.55 -3.32
N SER A 87 -17.67 3.59 -4.12
CA SER A 87 -18.40 2.36 -4.43
C SER A 87 -18.28 1.27 -3.36
N ALA A 88 -17.43 1.44 -2.35
CA ALA A 88 -17.35 0.52 -1.22
C ALA A 88 -18.47 0.82 -0.21
N PRO A 89 -19.21 -0.20 0.29
CA PRO A 89 -20.23 0.01 1.33
C PRO A 89 -19.62 0.66 2.58
N LEU A 90 -20.29 1.68 3.14
CA LEU A 90 -19.76 2.40 4.29
C LEU A 90 -19.58 1.47 5.50
N ASP A 91 -20.57 0.62 5.78
CA ASP A 91 -20.53 -0.32 6.93
C ASP A 91 -19.40 -1.35 6.83
N MET A 92 -18.95 -1.68 5.61
CA MET A 92 -17.83 -2.60 5.41
C MET A 92 -16.57 -2.10 6.12
N TRP A 93 -16.30 -0.80 6.02
CA TRP A 93 -15.13 -0.21 6.66
C TRP A 93 -15.18 -0.39 8.18
N ARG A 94 -16.36 -0.18 8.80
CA ARG A 94 -16.54 -0.33 10.26
C ARG A 94 -16.28 -1.77 10.67
N THR A 95 -16.90 -2.72 9.97
CA THR A 95 -16.70 -4.16 10.23
C THR A 95 -15.23 -4.57 10.11
N LEU A 96 -14.48 -4.00 9.16
CA LEU A 96 -13.04 -4.30 9.02
C LEU A 96 -12.22 -3.83 10.23
N PHE A 97 -12.52 -2.66 10.79
CA PHE A 97 -11.85 -2.16 11.99
C PHE A 97 -12.28 -2.91 13.25
N GLU A 98 -13.57 -3.23 13.38
CA GLU A 98 -14.11 -3.99 14.51
C GLU A 98 -13.56 -5.41 14.59
N ARG A 99 -13.36 -6.07 13.45
CA ARG A 99 -12.81 -7.45 13.40
C ARG A 99 -11.29 -7.51 13.43
N ALA A 100 -10.59 -6.39 13.36
CA ALA A 100 -9.13 -6.40 13.38
C ALA A 100 -8.60 -6.72 14.79
N GLU A 101 -7.83 -7.81 14.89
CA GLU A 101 -7.25 -8.27 16.17
C GLU A 101 -5.77 -7.93 16.32
N GLN A 102 -4.98 -8.04 15.24
CA GLN A 102 -3.52 -7.97 15.34
C GLN A 102 -2.94 -6.62 14.90
N ARG A 103 -3.48 -6.05 13.82
CA ARG A 103 -2.97 -4.81 13.26
C ARG A 103 -4.04 -4.06 12.47
N ILE A 104 -4.08 -2.74 12.66
CA ILE A 104 -4.81 -1.78 11.86
C ILE A 104 -3.79 -0.84 11.20
N GLY A 105 -3.92 -0.66 9.89
CA GLY A 105 -3.09 0.26 9.11
C GLY A 105 -3.99 1.19 8.31
N ILE A 106 -3.81 2.50 8.51
CA ILE A 106 -4.53 3.54 7.79
C ILE A 106 -3.51 4.32 6.98
N LEU A 107 -3.56 4.19 5.66
CA LEU A 107 -2.68 4.91 4.73
C LEU A 107 -3.53 5.75 3.79
N VAL A 108 -3.56 7.05 4.06
CA VAL A 108 -4.51 7.96 3.42
C VAL A 108 -3.94 9.37 3.44
N TYR A 109 -4.36 10.22 2.50
CA TYR A 109 -4.03 11.64 2.64
C TYR A 109 -4.68 12.24 3.88
N ALA A 110 -5.99 12.02 4.07
CA ALA A 110 -6.76 12.60 5.16
C ALA A 110 -7.80 11.64 5.76
N ALA A 111 -8.61 11.01 4.90
CA ALA A 111 -9.70 10.09 5.30
C ALA A 111 -10.72 10.65 6.31
N ASN A 112 -10.98 11.97 6.27
CA ASN A 112 -11.96 12.64 7.13
C ASN A 112 -13.35 11.96 7.13
N PHE A 113 -13.72 11.31 6.03
CA PHE A 113 -14.98 10.56 5.92
C PHE A 113 -15.17 9.51 7.03
N LEU A 114 -14.10 8.96 7.60
CA LEU A 114 -14.19 8.00 8.70
C LEU A 114 -14.74 8.68 9.97
N HIS A 115 -14.21 9.85 10.31
CA HIS A 115 -14.67 10.66 11.45
C HIS A 115 -16.02 11.33 11.20
N GLU A 116 -16.32 11.69 9.94
CA GLU A 116 -17.63 12.22 9.55
C GLU A 116 -18.72 11.14 9.63
N SER A 117 -18.39 9.90 9.24
CA SER A 117 -19.35 8.79 9.28
C SER A 117 -19.50 8.22 10.69
N TRP A 118 -18.43 8.20 11.49
CA TRP A 118 -18.43 7.60 12.82
C TRP A 118 -17.71 8.50 13.84
N PRO A 119 -18.48 9.25 14.65
CA PRO A 119 -17.91 10.12 15.68
C PRO A 119 -17.04 9.39 16.70
N ASP A 120 -17.32 8.12 16.96
CA ASP A 120 -16.65 7.24 17.92
C ASP A 120 -15.44 6.46 17.33
N PHE A 121 -15.02 6.79 16.11
CA PHE A 121 -13.97 6.04 15.41
C PHE A 121 -12.64 5.99 16.18
N ASN A 122 -12.27 7.10 16.83
CA ASN A 122 -11.05 7.13 17.64
C ASN A 122 -11.15 6.24 18.88
N ASP A 123 -12.32 6.16 19.51
CA ASP A 123 -12.54 5.31 20.68
C ASP A 123 -12.40 3.83 20.30
N LEU A 124 -12.90 3.45 19.12
CA LEU A 124 -12.68 2.12 18.54
C LEU A 124 -11.17 1.83 18.37
N LEU A 125 -10.43 2.72 17.72
CA LEU A 125 -8.99 2.53 17.51
C LEU A 125 -8.21 2.44 18.84
N ALA A 126 -8.56 3.28 19.81
CA ALA A 126 -7.96 3.25 21.14
C ALA A 126 -8.31 1.95 21.90
N SER A 127 -9.54 1.44 21.78
CA SER A 127 -9.93 0.13 22.34
C SER A 127 -9.09 -0.99 21.73
N LYS A 128 -8.99 -1.03 20.40
CA LYS A 128 -8.16 -2.01 19.69
C LYS A 128 -6.70 -1.95 20.12
N ALA A 129 -6.14 -0.75 20.25
CA ALA A 129 -4.78 -0.57 20.71
C ALA A 129 -4.55 -1.12 22.13
N ARG A 130 -5.49 -0.88 23.05
CA ARG A 130 -5.48 -1.43 24.42
C ARG A 130 -5.63 -2.94 24.45
N GLU A 131 -6.39 -3.53 23.52
CA GLU A 131 -6.54 -4.98 23.34
C GLU A 131 -5.28 -5.64 22.74
N GLY A 132 -4.25 -4.86 22.38
CA GLY A 132 -2.97 -5.35 21.86
C GLY A 132 -2.84 -5.28 20.33
N CYS A 133 -3.86 -4.77 19.63
CA CYS A 133 -3.79 -4.54 18.19
C CYS A 133 -2.83 -3.37 17.89
N ARG A 134 -1.92 -3.55 16.93
CA ARG A 134 -1.01 -2.47 16.53
C ARG A 134 -1.70 -1.54 15.55
N VAL A 135 -1.88 -0.27 15.92
CA VAL A 135 -2.52 0.73 15.07
C VAL A 135 -1.45 1.63 14.46
N ARG A 136 -1.43 1.74 13.13
CA ARG A 136 -0.49 2.62 12.41
C ARG A 136 -1.24 3.51 11.44
N ILE A 137 -1.10 4.82 11.62
CA ILE A 137 -1.80 5.85 10.85
C ILE A 137 -0.75 6.68 10.13
N LEU A 138 -0.84 6.69 8.80
CA LEU A 138 0.07 7.39 7.89
C LEU A 138 -0.78 8.41 7.11
N LEU A 139 -0.59 9.69 7.43
CA LEU A 139 -1.30 10.82 6.84
C LEU A 139 -0.43 11.58 5.85
N GLY A 140 -1.09 12.22 4.87
CA GLY A 140 -0.42 13.10 3.93
C GLY A 140 0.17 14.34 4.63
N ASP A 141 1.38 14.70 4.26
CA ASP A 141 2.03 15.93 4.72
C ASP A 141 1.42 17.16 4.05
N ALA A 142 0.62 17.93 4.80
CA ALA A 142 -0.06 19.12 4.26
C ALA A 142 0.89 20.20 3.72
N ASP A 143 2.15 20.23 4.16
CA ASP A 143 3.12 21.25 3.78
C ASP A 143 4.06 20.76 2.65
N SER A 144 3.95 19.49 2.27
CA SER A 144 4.70 18.90 1.15
C SER A 144 4.30 19.50 -0.19
N LEU A 145 5.31 19.73 -1.05
CA LEU A 145 5.10 20.15 -2.44
C LEU A 145 4.26 19.16 -3.25
N VAL A 146 4.30 17.86 -2.94
CA VAL A 146 3.51 16.83 -3.63
C VAL A 146 2.02 16.97 -3.28
N ILE A 147 1.71 17.14 -2.00
CA ILE A 147 0.33 17.31 -1.52
C ILE A 147 -0.21 18.65 -1.99
N ARG A 148 0.61 19.71 -1.97
CA ARG A 148 0.24 21.03 -2.50
C ARG A 148 0.00 21.03 -4.00
N GLY A 149 0.83 20.31 -4.76
CA GLY A 149 0.60 20.09 -6.19
C GLY A 149 -0.73 19.40 -6.44
N ARG A 150 -1.03 18.35 -5.66
CA ARG A 150 -2.31 17.64 -5.75
C ARG A 150 -3.51 18.50 -5.36
N GLY A 151 -3.36 19.37 -4.36
CA GLY A 151 -4.40 20.33 -3.96
C GLY A 151 -4.75 21.30 -5.08
N ALA A 152 -3.75 21.77 -5.83
CA ALA A 152 -3.97 22.66 -6.98
C ALA A 152 -4.69 21.97 -8.17
N GLU A 153 -4.61 20.63 -8.28
CA GLU A 153 -5.36 19.86 -9.27
C GLU A 153 -6.84 19.68 -8.89
N GLU A 154 -7.19 19.80 -7.61
CA GLU A 154 -8.56 19.67 -7.15
C GLU A 154 -9.35 20.93 -7.48
N LEU A 155 -10.22 20.84 -8.49
CA LEU A 155 -11.03 21.94 -9.00
C LEU A 155 -12.07 22.49 -8.01
N PHE A 156 -12.27 21.84 -6.85
CA PHE A 156 -13.32 22.18 -5.89
C PHE A 156 -12.86 21.98 -4.42
N GLY A 157 -13.20 22.92 -3.53
CA GLY A 157 -12.93 22.86 -2.09
C GLY A 157 -11.72 23.69 -1.65
N HIS A 158 -11.24 23.47 -0.42
CA HIS A 158 -10.08 24.17 0.16
C HIS A 158 -8.76 23.41 -0.02
N GLY A 159 -8.66 22.57 -1.05
CA GLY A 159 -7.51 21.71 -1.33
C GLY A 159 -7.38 20.50 -0.38
N ILE A 160 -6.55 19.55 -0.78
CA ILE A 160 -6.27 18.33 -0.02
C ILE A 160 -5.44 18.62 1.24
N GLU A 161 -4.64 19.68 1.25
CA GLU A 161 -3.80 20.15 2.36
C GLU A 161 -4.66 20.47 3.59
N SER A 162 -5.76 21.20 3.39
CA SER A 162 -6.68 21.56 4.46
C SER A 162 -7.29 20.31 5.10
N ARG A 163 -7.62 19.30 4.27
CA ARG A 163 -8.15 18.02 4.76
C ARG A 163 -7.08 17.22 5.52
N CYS A 164 -5.83 17.20 5.04
CA CYS A 164 -4.71 16.58 5.77
C CYS A 164 -4.51 17.22 7.16
N ARG A 165 -4.60 18.55 7.27
CA ARG A 165 -4.51 19.25 8.56
C ARG A 165 -5.64 18.85 9.51
N VAL A 166 -6.88 18.78 9.01
CA VAL A 166 -8.04 18.34 9.80
C VAL A 166 -7.87 16.89 10.27
N ALA A 167 -7.44 15.98 9.39
CA ALA A 167 -7.15 14.60 9.75
C ALA A 167 -6.13 14.50 10.88
N LEU A 168 -5.03 15.25 10.78
CA LEU A 168 -4.00 15.28 11.81
C LEU A 168 -4.56 15.73 13.18
N MET A 169 -5.47 16.71 13.19
CA MET A 169 -6.14 17.12 14.43
C MET A 169 -6.99 16.00 15.01
N HIS A 170 -7.74 15.27 14.17
CA HIS A 170 -8.54 14.14 14.64
C HIS A 170 -7.70 13.01 15.21
N TYR A 171 -6.60 12.63 14.58
CA TYR A 171 -5.81 11.47 15.01
C TYR A 171 -4.80 11.78 16.13
N ARG A 172 -4.43 13.04 16.34
CA ARG A 172 -3.46 13.46 17.37
C ARG A 172 -3.74 12.91 18.78
N PRO A 173 -4.98 12.92 19.30
CA PRO A 173 -5.29 12.36 20.62
C PRO A 173 -4.92 10.88 20.79
N LEU A 174 -4.90 10.09 19.70
CA LEU A 174 -4.58 8.66 19.77
C LEU A 174 -3.10 8.37 20.09
N THR A 175 -2.22 9.36 19.95
CA THR A 175 -0.80 9.18 20.28
C THR A 175 -0.53 8.94 21.77
N GLU A 176 -1.53 9.17 22.63
CA GLU A 176 -1.49 8.86 24.06
C GLU A 176 -1.64 7.35 24.33
N SER A 177 -2.20 6.59 23.37
CA SER A 177 -2.39 5.14 23.52
C SER A 177 -1.12 4.37 23.18
N SER A 178 -0.72 3.45 24.06
CA SER A 178 0.32 2.47 23.73
C SER A 178 -0.16 1.62 22.55
N ASN A 179 0.76 1.30 21.62
CA ASN A 179 0.50 0.61 20.34
C ASN A 179 -0.11 1.42 19.20
N VAL A 180 -0.25 2.75 19.34
CA VAL A 180 -0.60 3.64 18.21
C VAL A 180 0.65 4.36 17.68
N GLU A 181 0.87 4.28 16.37
CA GLU A 181 1.89 5.07 15.65
C GLU A 181 1.19 6.03 14.68
N LEU A 182 1.44 7.33 14.82
CA LEU A 182 0.96 8.37 13.91
C LEU A 182 2.15 9.01 13.18
N VAL A 183 2.09 9.02 11.85
CA VAL A 183 3.10 9.63 10.98
C VAL A 183 2.40 10.59 10.02
N ALA A 184 2.83 11.86 10.02
CA ALA A 184 2.18 12.93 9.26
C ALA A 184 3.11 13.61 8.23
N ASN A 185 4.29 13.04 7.96
CA ASN A 185 5.27 13.56 7.00
C ASN A 185 5.32 12.74 5.71
N TRP A 186 4.21 12.09 5.35
CA TRP A 186 4.21 11.14 4.25
C TRP A 186 3.84 11.81 2.93
N VAL A 187 4.69 11.61 1.92
CA VAL A 187 4.79 12.49 0.74
C VAL A 187 4.26 11.84 -0.55
N THR A 188 4.11 10.50 -0.61
CA THR A 188 3.79 9.80 -1.87
C THR A 188 2.94 8.54 -1.68
N PRO A 189 1.66 8.50 -2.09
CA PRO A 189 0.89 7.26 -2.24
C PRO A 189 1.18 6.58 -3.56
N THR A 190 2.42 6.17 -3.71
CA THR A 190 2.67 4.96 -4.48
C THR A 190 2.74 3.84 -3.45
N THR A 191 1.80 2.91 -3.51
CA THR A 191 1.73 1.64 -2.74
C THR A 191 2.99 0.76 -2.85
N ASP A 192 4.08 1.25 -3.43
CA ASP A 192 5.24 0.49 -3.89
C ASP A 192 6.48 0.62 -3.00
N GLU A 193 6.64 1.68 -2.19
CA GLU A 193 7.79 1.81 -1.26
C GLU A 193 7.52 1.21 0.11
N VAL A 194 7.07 -0.03 0.00
CA VAL A 194 6.26 -0.69 1.00
C VAL A 194 6.84 -2.10 1.25
N GLY A 195 8.14 -2.28 1.04
CA GLY A 195 8.89 -3.41 1.59
C GLY A 195 9.21 -3.08 3.05
N ARG A 196 8.65 -3.70 4.09
CA ARG A 196 8.54 -5.14 4.36
C ARG A 196 7.35 -5.48 5.28
N ARG A 197 6.27 -4.66 5.28
CA ARG A 197 5.29 -4.69 6.40
C ARG A 197 3.94 -3.99 6.17
N TRP A 198 3.32 -4.07 5.00
CA TRP A 198 2.18 -3.19 4.72
C TRP A 198 0.82 -3.83 4.76
N ILE A 199 -0.12 -2.94 5.10
CA ILE A 199 -1.54 -3.13 5.20
C ILE A 199 -2.18 -2.32 4.07
N THR A 200 -2.88 -3.03 3.21
CA THR A 200 -4.11 -2.60 2.52
C THR A 200 -5.14 -2.28 3.59
N MET A 201 -6.02 -1.27 3.46
CA MET A 201 -7.20 -1.25 4.35
C MET A 201 -7.97 -2.58 4.16
N GLY A 202 -7.83 -3.46 5.13
CA GLY A 202 -8.15 -4.88 5.04
C GLY A 202 -7.93 -5.51 6.41
N GLY A 203 -9.00 -6.00 7.02
CA GLY A 203 -8.97 -6.78 8.23
C GLY A 203 -8.63 -8.22 7.87
N HIS A 204 -7.70 -8.83 8.59
CA HIS A 204 -7.64 -10.29 8.65
C HIS A 204 -8.78 -10.75 9.53
N VAL A 205 -9.85 -11.28 8.92
CA VAL A 205 -10.86 -12.05 9.64
C VAL A 205 -10.38 -13.49 9.61
N ARG A 206 -10.04 -14.04 10.76
CA ARG A 206 -9.81 -15.48 10.89
C ARG A 206 -11.18 -16.11 10.99
N GLU A 207 -11.63 -16.79 9.94
CA GLU A 207 -12.82 -17.63 10.04
C GLU A 207 -12.43 -18.82 10.91
N GLU A 208 -12.97 -18.90 12.13
CA GLU A 208 -12.89 -20.12 12.91
C GLU A 208 -13.68 -21.18 12.13
N ALA A 209 -12.99 -22.24 11.71
CA ALA A 209 -13.64 -23.41 11.18
C ALA A 209 -14.60 -23.97 12.25
N GLY A 210 -15.87 -23.67 12.10
CA GLY A 210 -16.93 -24.28 12.89
C GLY A 210 -16.89 -25.78 12.66
N ASN A 211 -16.50 -26.51 13.70
CA ASN A 211 -16.58 -27.96 13.77
C ASN A 211 -18.07 -28.35 13.80
N ALA A 212 -18.66 -28.55 12.63
CA ALA A 212 -19.96 -29.20 12.48
C ALA A 212 -19.75 -30.71 12.41
N ASP A 213 -19.42 -31.33 13.55
CA ASP A 213 -19.68 -32.76 13.74
C ASP A 213 -21.06 -32.89 14.39
N SER A 214 -22.03 -33.18 13.54
CA SER A 214 -23.36 -33.65 13.91
C SER A 214 -23.24 -35.06 14.49
N GLU A 215 -23.38 -35.18 15.82
CA GLU A 215 -23.74 -36.43 16.48
C GLU A 215 -25.16 -36.86 16.03
N VAL A 216 -25.21 -37.80 15.09
CA VAL A 216 -26.42 -38.60 14.84
C VAL A 216 -26.45 -39.69 15.91
N SER A 217 -27.17 -39.42 17.00
CA SER A 217 -27.61 -40.45 17.94
C SER A 217 -28.79 -41.20 17.31
N SER A 218 -28.50 -42.33 16.67
CA SER A 218 -29.48 -43.39 16.45
C SER A 218 -29.39 -44.35 17.64
N SER A 219 -30.38 -44.29 18.51
CA SER A 219 -30.65 -45.33 19.51
C SER A 219 -31.83 -46.14 19.01
N ASP A 220 -31.56 -47.41 18.66
CA ASP A 220 -32.57 -48.43 18.48
C ASP A 220 -33.37 -48.63 19.78
N GLY A 221 -34.69 -48.68 19.61
CA GLY A 221 -35.71 -49.12 20.56
C GLY A 221 -36.93 -49.56 19.77
#